data_AF-A0A661BLC1-F1
#
_entry.id   AF-A0A661BLC1-F1
#
_cell.length_a   1.000
_cell.length_b   1.000
_cell.length_c   1.000
_cell.angle_alpha   90.00
_cell.angle_beta   90.00
_cell.angle_gamma   90.00
#
_symmetry.space_group_name_H-M   'P 1'
#
loop_
_entity.id
_entity.type
_entity.pdbx_description
1 polymer ?
#
loop_
_entity_poly.entity_id
_entity_poly.type
_entity_poly.pdbx_seq_one_letter_code
_entity_poly.pdbx_strand_id
1 'polypeptide(L)'
;MKRRNFLKITGGGAVAGAAVPMAAEARPNLEVPADAVGMLYDATLCIGCKACMVQCKKVNGMPPETSPEGDNWDAAKDLSGKTLNVIKAYQHGTAEVKDRETNGFSFVKRHCMHCVD
;
A
#
# COMPACT_ATOMS: atom_id res chain seq x y z
N MET A 1 37.15 -22.86 8.75
CA MET A 1 36.81 -21.90 9.84
C MET A 1 35.32 -21.61 9.83
N LYS A 2 34.60 -21.77 10.95
CA LYS A 2 33.14 -21.59 11.02
C LYS A 2 32.79 -20.09 11.08
N ARG A 3 31.97 -19.60 10.14
CA ARG A 3 31.47 -18.20 10.03
C ARG A 3 30.92 -17.64 11.36
N ARG A 4 30.36 -18.52 12.19
CA ARG A 4 29.85 -18.21 13.54
C ARG A 4 30.91 -17.80 14.55
N ASN A 5 32.16 -18.26 14.43
CA ASN A 5 33.22 -17.91 15.38
C ASN A 5 33.85 -16.55 15.04
N PHE A 6 33.88 -16.18 13.77
CA PHE A 6 34.35 -14.86 13.34
C PHE A 6 33.48 -13.72 13.88
N LEU A 7 32.15 -13.88 13.82
CA LEU A 7 31.17 -12.91 14.34
C LEU A 7 31.24 -12.72 15.86
N LYS A 8 31.62 -13.77 16.61
CA LYS A 8 31.78 -13.68 18.07
C LYS A 8 33.02 -12.88 18.47
N ILE A 9 34.09 -12.99 17.69
CA ILE A 9 35.35 -12.28 17.97
C ILE A 9 35.26 -10.81 17.54
N THR A 10 34.53 -10.52 16.46
CA THR A 10 34.31 -9.13 15.99
C THR A 10 33.22 -8.38 16.75
N GLY A 11 32.28 -9.06 17.40
CA GLY A 11 31.22 -8.43 18.19
C GLY A 11 31.56 -8.15 19.66
N GLY A 12 32.65 -8.68 20.19
CA GLY A 12 32.97 -8.63 21.63
C GLY A 12 34.09 -7.66 22.04
N GLY A 13 34.75 -7.00 21.09
CA GLY A 13 35.90 -6.14 21.36
C GLY A 13 35.70 -4.72 20.84
N ALA A 14 35.80 -3.74 21.75
CA ALA A 14 35.76 -2.29 21.57
C ALA A 14 34.35 -1.66 21.51
N VAL A 15 33.86 -1.19 22.66
CA VAL A 15 33.94 0.20 23.15
C VAL A 15 32.86 0.33 24.24
N ALA A 16 33.28 0.32 25.50
CA ALA A 16 32.48 0.83 26.62
C ALA A 16 32.44 2.37 26.53
N GLY A 17 31.80 2.87 25.49
CA GLY A 17 31.42 4.27 25.36
C GLY A 17 30.03 4.36 25.93
N ALA A 18 29.87 5.15 26.99
CA ALA A 18 28.56 5.43 27.56
C ALA A 18 27.58 5.76 26.42
N ALA A 19 26.60 4.88 26.20
CA ALA A 19 25.46 5.19 25.36
C ALA A 19 24.71 6.31 26.09
N VAL A 20 25.09 7.55 25.82
CA VAL A 20 24.24 8.69 26.12
C VAL A 20 22.93 8.39 25.38
N PRO A 21 21.78 8.30 26.06
CA PRO A 21 20.52 8.17 25.37
C PRO A 21 20.35 9.46 24.56
N MET A 22 20.72 9.40 23.29
CA MET A 22 20.37 10.45 22.34
C MET A 22 18.85 10.40 22.29
N ALA A 23 18.21 11.41 22.86
CA ALA A 23 16.76 11.52 22.81
C ALA A 23 16.35 11.38 21.34
N ALA A 24 15.42 10.48 21.08
CA ALA A 24 14.82 10.40 19.75
C ALA A 24 14.09 11.72 19.51
N GLU A 25 14.71 12.62 18.76
CA GLU A 25 14.13 13.87 18.33
C GLU A 25 13.06 13.55 17.27
N ALA A 26 11.78 13.63 17.65
CA ALA A 26 10.69 13.62 16.69
C ALA A 26 10.57 15.01 16.08
N ARG A 27 10.61 15.10 14.75
CA ARG A 27 10.22 16.34 14.05
C ARG A 27 8.76 16.65 14.38
N PRO A 28 8.37 17.94 14.47
CA PRO A 28 6.96 18.29 14.57
C PRO A 28 6.21 17.81 13.31
N ASN A 29 4.90 17.60 13.45
CA ASN A 29 4.03 17.32 12.31
C ASN A 29 4.11 18.45 11.29
N LEU A 30 3.99 18.12 10.00
CA LEU A 30 3.85 19.11 8.94
C LEU A 30 2.53 19.89 9.13
N GLU A 31 2.60 21.21 8.93
CA GLU A 31 1.40 22.04 8.86
C GLU A 31 0.63 21.71 7.59
N VAL A 32 -0.66 21.42 7.75
CA VAL A 32 -1.55 21.14 6.62
C VAL A 32 -1.86 22.45 5.89
N PRO A 33 -1.65 22.53 4.57
CA PRO A 33 -2.03 23.71 3.78
C PRO A 33 -3.52 24.07 3.94
N ALA A 34 -3.84 25.36 3.94
CA ALA A 34 -5.22 25.84 4.11
C ALA A 34 -6.17 25.37 2.98
N ASP A 35 -5.62 25.07 1.81
CA ASP A 35 -6.32 24.59 0.61
C ASP A 35 -6.20 23.07 0.42
N ALA A 36 -5.71 22.33 1.42
CA ALA A 36 -5.60 20.88 1.35
C ALA A 36 -6.96 20.20 1.11
N VAL A 37 -6.96 19.17 0.26
CA VAL A 37 -8.13 18.36 -0.05
C VAL A 37 -7.92 16.91 0.37
N GLY A 38 -9.03 16.23 0.69
CA GLY A 38 -9.05 14.81 1.02
C GLY A 38 -9.92 14.01 0.05
N MET A 39 -9.67 12.70 -0.03
CA MET A 39 -10.51 11.77 -0.78
C MET A 39 -11.18 10.77 0.17
N LEU A 40 -12.51 10.82 0.26
CA LEU A 40 -13.28 9.79 0.95
C LEU A 40 -13.57 8.63 -0.01
N TYR A 41 -13.19 7.42 0.39
CA TYR A 41 -13.60 6.19 -0.26
C TYR A 41 -14.50 5.38 0.68
N ASP A 42 -15.78 5.25 0.32
CA ASP A 42 -16.72 4.40 1.05
C ASP A 42 -16.74 2.99 0.47
N ALA A 43 -16.11 2.05 1.20
CA ALA A 43 -16.06 0.65 0.82
C ALA A 43 -17.44 -0.02 0.84
N THR A 44 -18.37 0.46 1.67
CA THR A 44 -19.72 -0.14 1.81
C THR A 44 -20.57 0.09 0.57
N LEU A 45 -20.34 1.19 -0.14
CA LEU A 45 -21.02 1.53 -1.40
C LEU A 45 -20.24 1.08 -2.64
N CYS A 46 -18.95 0.79 -2.52
CA CYS A 46 -18.14 0.34 -3.64
C CYS A 46 -18.61 -1.02 -4.15
N ILE A 47 -18.96 -1.12 -5.44
CA ILE A 47 -19.40 -2.37 -6.08
C ILE A 47 -18.31 -3.08 -6.90
N GLY A 48 -17.07 -2.62 -6.82
CA GLY A 48 -15.96 -3.26 -7.55
C GLY A 48 -15.94 -3.04 -9.07
N CYS A 49 -16.68 -2.06 -9.60
CA CYS A 49 -16.87 -1.86 -11.05
C CYS A 49 -15.61 -1.44 -11.84
N LYS A 50 -14.50 -1.13 -11.19
CA LYS A 50 -13.23 -0.68 -11.78
C LYS A 50 -13.30 0.60 -12.64
N ALA A 51 -14.43 1.31 -12.70
CA ALA A 51 -14.55 2.56 -13.45
C ALA A 51 -13.52 3.63 -13.01
N CYS A 52 -13.21 3.68 -11.71
CA CYS A 52 -12.18 4.57 -11.16
C CYS A 52 -10.76 4.26 -11.67
N MET A 53 -10.47 3.02 -12.07
CA MET A 53 -9.19 2.63 -12.67
C MET A 53 -9.11 3.13 -14.11
N VAL A 54 -10.15 2.87 -14.90
CA VAL A 54 -10.26 3.33 -16.30
C VAL A 54 -10.12 4.85 -16.37
N GLN A 55 -10.86 5.57 -15.54
CA GLN A 55 -10.82 7.03 -15.56
C GLN A 55 -9.46 7.56 -15.10
N CYS A 56 -8.83 6.95 -14.09
CA CYS A 56 -7.49 7.35 -13.64
C CYS A 56 -6.46 7.20 -14.75
N LYS A 57 -6.50 6.09 -15.51
CA LYS A 57 -5.64 5.91 -16.66
C LYS A 57 -5.92 6.96 -17.74
N LYS A 58 -7.19 7.20 -18.07
CA LYS A 58 -7.61 8.20 -19.08
C LYS A 58 -7.10 9.60 -18.76
N VAL A 59 -7.29 10.09 -17.53
CA VAL A 59 -6.90 11.46 -17.16
C VAL A 59 -5.38 11.63 -17.04
N ASN A 60 -4.64 10.55 -16.75
CA ASN A 60 -3.17 10.58 -16.66
C ASN A 60 -2.47 10.10 -17.94
N GLY A 61 -3.21 9.75 -19.01
CA GLY A 61 -2.62 9.22 -20.25
C GLY A 61 -1.88 7.89 -20.07
N MET A 62 -2.31 7.05 -19.12
CA MET A 62 -1.67 5.77 -18.85
C MET A 62 -2.21 4.65 -19.74
N PRO A 63 -1.36 3.74 -20.24
CA PRO A 63 -1.81 2.61 -21.05
C PRO A 63 -2.50 1.53 -20.19
N PRO A 64 -3.37 0.70 -20.79
CA PRO A 64 -3.89 -0.49 -20.14
C PRO A 64 -2.76 -1.49 -19.88
N GLU A 65 -2.93 -2.35 -18.88
CA GLU A 65 -2.02 -3.47 -18.64
C GLU A 65 -2.64 -4.78 -19.11
N THR A 66 -1.82 -5.64 -19.72
CA THR A 66 -2.26 -6.96 -20.18
C THR A 66 -1.92 -8.02 -19.14
N SER A 67 -2.75 -9.06 -19.07
CA SER A 67 -2.43 -10.25 -18.28
C SER A 67 -1.67 -11.27 -19.14
N PRO A 68 -0.68 -12.00 -18.57
CA PRO A 68 -0.11 -13.19 -19.21
C PRO A 68 -1.16 -14.25 -19.57
N GLU A 69 -2.32 -14.23 -18.92
CA GLU A 69 -3.45 -15.13 -19.19
C GLU A 69 -4.19 -14.82 -20.51
N GLY A 70 -3.83 -13.74 -21.22
CA GLY A 70 -4.41 -13.43 -22.53
C GLY A 70 -5.73 -12.65 -22.47
N ASP A 71 -5.94 -11.89 -21.38
CA ASP A 71 -7.13 -11.06 -21.24
C ASP A 71 -7.20 -9.97 -22.34
N ASN A 72 -8.36 -9.82 -22.98
CA ASN A 72 -8.62 -8.80 -24.00
C ASN A 72 -8.97 -7.42 -23.40
N TRP A 73 -8.76 -7.23 -22.11
CA TRP A 73 -9.11 -6.02 -21.35
C TRP A 73 -7.97 -5.62 -20.41
N ASP A 74 -8.07 -4.41 -19.86
CA ASP A 74 -7.13 -3.92 -18.84
C ASP A 74 -7.16 -4.82 -17.60
N ALA A 75 -6.07 -5.52 -17.38
CA ALA A 75 -5.92 -6.59 -16.41
C ALA A 75 -4.85 -6.27 -15.35
N ALA A 76 -4.71 -4.99 -15.00
CA ALA A 76 -3.81 -4.58 -13.92
C ALA A 76 -4.16 -5.31 -12.61
N LYS A 77 -3.19 -6.06 -12.07
CA LYS A 77 -3.33 -6.85 -10.82
C LYS A 77 -2.90 -6.06 -9.57
N ASP A 78 -1.98 -5.11 -9.73
CA ASP A 78 -1.51 -4.25 -8.65
C ASP A 78 -1.15 -2.84 -9.17
N LEU A 79 -0.74 -1.98 -8.25
CA LEU A 79 -0.14 -0.70 -8.58
C LEU A 79 1.14 -0.88 -9.39
N SER A 80 1.38 0.03 -10.32
CA SER A 80 2.59 0.06 -11.15
C SER A 80 2.86 1.50 -11.59
N GLY A 81 3.96 1.73 -12.31
CA GLY A 81 4.20 3.02 -12.97
C GLY A 81 3.12 3.41 -14.02
N LYS A 82 2.26 2.47 -14.42
CA LYS A 82 1.15 2.68 -15.38
C LYS A 82 -0.23 2.58 -14.72
N THR A 83 -0.31 2.14 -13.46
CA THR A 83 -1.56 1.87 -12.74
C THR A 83 -1.49 2.53 -11.36
N LEU A 84 -2.06 3.74 -11.27
CA LEU A 84 -1.94 4.60 -10.08
C LEU A 84 -3.04 4.34 -9.04
N ASN A 85 -4.10 3.62 -9.42
CA ASN A 85 -5.05 3.05 -8.50
C ASN A 85 -5.50 1.66 -8.98
N VAL A 86 -5.88 0.80 -8.04
CA VAL A 86 -6.38 -0.54 -8.34
C VAL A 86 -7.47 -0.94 -7.34
N ILE A 87 -8.57 -1.50 -7.84
CA ILE A 87 -9.59 -2.11 -7.00
C ILE A 87 -9.21 -3.56 -6.73
N LYS A 88 -9.13 -3.92 -5.45
CA LYS A 88 -8.92 -5.30 -4.98
C LYS A 88 -10.17 -5.78 -4.24
N ALA A 89 -10.42 -7.09 -4.31
CA ALA A 89 -11.44 -7.75 -3.52
C ALA A 89 -10.79 -8.50 -2.36
N TYR A 90 -11.24 -8.22 -1.14
CA TYR A 90 -11.01 -9.06 0.03
C TYR A 90 -12.14 -10.09 0.10
N GLN A 91 -11.80 -11.33 0.44
CA GLN A 91 -12.76 -12.40 0.63
C GLN A 91 -12.37 -13.21 1.86
N HIS A 92 -13.38 -13.64 2.62
CA HIS A 92 -13.22 -14.55 3.74
C HIS A 92 -14.32 -15.61 3.71
N GLY A 93 -13.95 -16.89 3.86
CA GLY A 93 -14.88 -18.01 3.75
C GLY A 93 -15.55 -18.07 2.37
N THR A 94 -16.88 -18.22 2.35
CA THR A 94 -17.66 -18.38 1.11
C THR A 94 -17.91 -17.09 0.31
N ALA A 95 -17.59 -15.91 0.87
CA ALA A 95 -17.75 -14.61 0.20
C ALA A 95 -19.18 -14.34 -0.35
N GLU A 96 -20.22 -14.82 0.33
CA GLU A 96 -21.62 -14.70 -0.13
C GLU A 96 -22.21 -13.31 0.10
N VAL A 97 -21.78 -12.62 1.16
CA VAL A 97 -22.38 -11.35 1.60
C VAL A 97 -21.33 -10.25 1.67
N LYS A 98 -21.64 -9.12 1.05
CA LYS A 98 -20.76 -7.95 1.06
C LYS A 98 -20.67 -7.35 2.47
N ASP A 99 -19.47 -6.90 2.84
CA ASP A 99 -19.12 -6.23 4.10
C ASP A 99 -19.42 -7.04 5.36
N ARG A 100 -19.42 -8.38 5.24
CA ARG A 100 -19.51 -9.31 6.37
C ARG A 100 -18.13 -9.87 6.70
N GLU A 101 -17.78 -9.93 7.98
CA GLU A 101 -16.48 -10.42 8.44
C GLU A 101 -16.27 -11.91 8.12
N THR A 102 -17.26 -12.76 8.41
CA THR A 102 -17.21 -14.20 8.10
C THR A 102 -18.07 -14.53 6.89
N ASN A 103 -17.58 -15.39 5.98
CA ASN A 103 -18.28 -15.76 4.76
C ASN A 103 -18.67 -14.53 3.90
N GLY A 104 -17.85 -13.48 3.93
CA GLY A 104 -18.14 -12.22 3.25
C GLY A 104 -16.99 -11.70 2.41
N PHE A 105 -17.24 -10.58 1.75
CA PHE A 105 -16.26 -9.92 0.88
C PHE A 105 -16.39 -8.41 0.98
N SER A 106 -15.31 -7.70 0.65
CA SER A 106 -15.37 -6.24 0.50
C SER A 106 -14.40 -5.79 -0.59
N PHE A 107 -14.61 -4.59 -1.11
CA PHE A 107 -13.71 -4.00 -2.10
C PHE A 107 -12.83 -2.94 -1.44
N VAL A 108 -11.61 -2.83 -1.96
CA VAL A 108 -10.64 -1.82 -1.50
C VAL A 108 -10.05 -1.13 -2.72
N LYS A 109 -10.16 0.20 -2.76
CA LYS A 109 -9.43 1.04 -3.71
C LYS A 109 -8.03 1.33 -3.17
N ARG A 110 -7.02 0.59 -3.62
CA ARG A 110 -5.62 0.90 -3.31
C ARG A 110 -5.13 2.03 -4.21
N HIS A 111 -4.60 3.07 -3.59
CA HIS A 111 -3.98 4.24 -4.22
C HIS A 111 -3.08 4.94 -3.20
N CYS A 112 -2.31 5.95 -3.63
CA CYS A 112 -1.58 6.80 -2.70
C CYS A 112 -2.56 7.41 -1.67
N MET A 113 -2.22 7.34 -0.38
CA MET A 113 -3.05 7.88 0.69
C MET A 113 -2.89 9.39 0.89
N HIS A 114 -1.92 10.01 0.20
CA HIS A 114 -1.56 11.42 0.37
C HIS A 114 -1.43 11.78 1.86
N CYS A 115 -0.60 11.01 2.57
CA CYS A 115 -0.34 11.20 3.99
C CYS A 115 0.14 12.63 4.28
N VAL A 116 -0.25 13.15 5.44
CA VAL A 116 0.23 14.44 5.93
C VAL A 116 1.67 14.35 6.44
N ASP A 117 2.11 13.16 6.87
CA ASP A 117 3.45 12.83 7.33
C ASP A 117 3.84 11.40 6.93
#